data_AF-A0A7V0NZE0-F1
#
_entry.id   AF-A0A7V0NZE0-F1
#
_cell.length_a   1.000
_cell.length_b   1.000
_cell.length_c   1.000
_cell.angle_alpha   90.00
_cell.angle_beta   90.00
_cell.angle_gamma   90.00
#
_symmetry.space_group_name_H-M   'P 1'
#
loop_
_entity.id
_entity.type
_entity.pdbx_description
1 polymer ?
#
loop_
_entity_poly.entity_id
_entity_poly.type
_entity_poly.pdbx_seq_one_letter_code
_entity_poly.pdbx_strand_id
1 'polypeptide(L)'
;MYSPIINISALEPLYLPHEMPTCHRIRAKKEGAPAEAVKGRRPTDVTIAQNLRPEVNIWREADYPGASDTTRELLHHWFGRDHSITTADGEVIPFRY
;
A
#
# COMPACT_ATOMS: atom_id res chain seq x y z
N MET A 1 2.77 38.35 -4.24
CA MET A 1 3.27 37.02 -3.87
C MET A 1 2.51 36.00 -4.69
N TYR A 2 3.18 35.19 -5.52
CA TYR A 2 2.51 34.10 -6.24
C TYR A 2 2.20 32.98 -5.23
N SER A 3 0.94 32.62 -5.08
CA SER A 3 0.58 31.39 -4.37
C SER A 3 1.04 30.21 -5.23
N PRO A 4 1.74 29.21 -4.64
CA PRO A 4 2.12 28.03 -5.40
C PRO A 4 0.86 27.33 -5.91
N ILE A 5 0.87 26.91 -7.18
CA ILE A 5 -0.18 26.04 -7.74
C ILE A 5 0.02 24.65 -7.12
N ILE A 6 -0.68 24.38 -6.03
CA ILE A 6 -0.67 23.07 -5.37
C ILE A 6 -1.73 22.19 -6.04
N ASN A 7 -1.30 21.06 -6.59
CA ASN A 7 -2.22 20.05 -7.09
C ASN A 7 -2.77 19.22 -5.93
N ILE A 8 -3.91 19.61 -5.38
CA ILE A 8 -4.55 18.94 -4.24
C ILE A 8 -4.87 17.48 -4.56
N SER A 9 -5.26 17.17 -5.81
CA SER A 9 -5.59 15.80 -6.23
C SER A 9 -4.39 14.85 -6.18
N ALA A 10 -3.16 15.37 -6.12
CA ALA A 10 -1.96 14.57 -5.97
C ALA A 10 -1.74 14.09 -4.53
N LEU A 11 -2.35 14.77 -3.54
CA LEU A 11 -2.21 14.48 -2.12
C LEU A 11 -3.23 13.44 -1.64
N GLU A 12 -4.32 13.25 -2.39
CA GLU A 12 -5.31 12.23 -2.07
C GLU A 12 -4.67 10.82 -2.14
N PRO A 13 -4.89 9.94 -1.16
CA PRO A 13 -4.35 8.58 -1.21
C PRO A 13 -5.01 7.78 -2.34
N LEU A 14 -4.22 6.92 -3.00
CA LEU A 14 -4.75 5.98 -4.00
C LEU A 14 -5.34 4.71 -3.37
N TYR A 15 -4.92 4.41 -2.15
CA TYR A 15 -5.25 3.23 -1.36
C TYR A 15 -4.95 3.55 0.11
N LEU A 16 -5.59 2.84 1.04
CA LEU A 16 -5.30 2.97 2.47
C LEU A 16 -3.89 2.42 2.80
N PRO A 17 -3.28 2.84 3.93
CA PRO A 17 -1.93 2.40 4.29
C PRO A 17 -1.73 0.87 4.33
N HIS A 18 -2.77 0.12 4.69
CA HIS A 18 -2.78 -1.34 4.80
C HIS A 18 -3.33 -2.06 3.55
N GLU A 19 -3.76 -1.31 2.54
CA GLU A 19 -4.26 -1.89 1.30
C GLU A 19 -3.11 -2.17 0.35
N MET A 20 -3.23 -3.29 -0.37
CA MET A 20 -2.28 -3.64 -1.41
C MET A 20 -2.28 -2.54 -2.49
N PRO A 21 -1.11 -2.00 -2.91
CA PRO A 21 -1.07 -1.07 -4.03
C PRO A 21 -1.59 -1.74 -5.30
N THR A 22 -2.73 -1.27 -5.81
CA THR A 22 -3.38 -1.79 -7.02
C THR A 22 -3.29 -0.85 -8.21
N CYS A 23 -2.84 0.39 -8.01
CA CYS A 23 -2.69 1.41 -9.04
C CYS A 23 -1.52 2.37 -8.70
N HIS A 24 -1.14 3.19 -9.67
CA HIS A 24 -0.16 4.26 -9.47
C HIS A 24 -0.49 5.47 -10.35
N ARG A 25 0.02 6.66 -9.99
CA ARG A 25 -0.15 7.88 -10.78
C ARG A 25 0.93 8.01 -11.84
N ILE A 26 0.54 8.47 -13.03
CA ILE A 26 1.44 8.94 -14.09
C ILE A 26 1.16 10.42 -14.40
N ARG A 27 2.12 11.08 -15.03
CA ARG A 27 1.96 12.47 -15.48
C ARG A 27 0.76 12.59 -16.43
N ALA A 28 -0.01 13.66 -16.28
CA ALA A 28 -1.11 13.98 -17.18
C ALA A 28 -0.61 14.18 -18.63
N LYS A 29 -1.41 13.77 -19.62
CA LYS A 29 -1.08 13.99 -21.04
C LYS A 29 -1.16 15.46 -21.47
N LYS A 30 -1.93 16.28 -20.76
CA LYS A 30 -2.14 17.70 -21.05
C LYS A 30 -1.53 18.56 -19.95
N GLU A 31 -0.93 19.68 -20.34
CA GLU A 31 -0.40 20.67 -19.41
C GLU A 31 -1.53 21.26 -18.55
N GLY A 32 -1.34 21.34 -17.24
CA GLY A 32 -2.34 21.81 -16.27
C GLY A 32 -3.44 20.81 -15.88
N ALA A 33 -3.48 19.61 -16.45
CA ALA A 33 -4.43 18.56 -16.05
C ALA A 33 -3.91 17.74 -14.83
N PRO A 34 -4.80 17.14 -14.01
CA PRO A 34 -4.41 16.30 -12.89
C PRO A 34 -3.76 14.98 -13.35
N ALA A 35 -2.98 14.35 -12.46
CA ALA A 35 -2.32 13.08 -12.73
C ALA A 35 -3.31 11.96 -13.04
N GLU A 36 -2.96 11.08 -13.99
CA GLU A 36 -3.79 9.94 -14.39
C GLU A 36 -3.46 8.73 -13.52
N ALA A 37 -4.46 8.07 -12.95
CA ALA A 37 -4.29 6.82 -12.21
C ALA A 37 -4.30 5.63 -13.19
N VAL A 38 -3.24 4.84 -13.18
CA VAL A 38 -3.06 3.65 -14.02
C VAL A 38 -3.19 2.40 -13.18
N LYS A 39 -3.91 1.40 -13.70
CA LYS A 39 -4.09 0.10 -13.05
C LYS A 39 -2.76 -0.65 -12.97
N GLY A 40 -2.55 -1.32 -11.85
CA GLY A 40 -1.36 -2.11 -11.54
C GLY A 40 -0.36 -1.35 -10.68
N ARG A 41 0.47 -2.12 -9.97
CA ARG A 41 1.63 -1.55 -9.24
C ARG A 41 2.59 -0.89 -10.22
N ARG A 42 3.26 0.17 -9.76
CA ARG A 42 4.33 0.78 -10.54
C ARG A 42 5.44 -0.26 -10.77
N PRO A 43 5.84 -0.52 -12.03
CA PRO A 43 6.95 -1.41 -12.31
C PRO A 43 8.24 -0.84 -11.71
N THR A 44 9.09 -1.73 -11.20
CA THR A 44 10.43 -1.40 -10.71
C THR A 44 11.45 -1.99 -11.65
N ASP A 45 12.59 -1.34 -11.88
CA ASP A 45 13.63 -1.89 -12.75
C ASP A 45 14.32 -3.13 -12.14
N VAL A 46 14.02 -3.45 -10.87
CA VAL A 46 14.50 -4.65 -10.18
C VAL A 46 13.68 -5.87 -10.59
N THR A 47 14.17 -6.65 -11.56
CA THR A 47 13.50 -7.84 -12.10
C THR A 47 13.08 -8.85 -11.03
N ILE A 48 13.93 -9.15 -10.05
CA ILE A 48 13.60 -10.12 -9.00
C ILE A 48 12.39 -9.68 -8.17
N ALA A 49 12.24 -8.38 -7.91
CA ALA A 49 11.10 -7.85 -7.18
C ALA A 49 9.81 -7.92 -8.02
N GLN A 50 9.89 -7.76 -9.34
CA GLN A 50 8.74 -7.94 -10.22
C GLN A 50 8.24 -9.39 -10.18
N ASN A 51 9.17 -10.35 -10.26
CA ASN A 51 8.84 -11.78 -10.32
C ASN A 51 8.41 -12.35 -8.97
N LEU A 52 8.99 -11.89 -7.87
CA LEU A 52 8.69 -12.43 -6.53
C LEU A 52 7.35 -11.96 -5.97
N ARG A 53 6.86 -10.77 -6.38
CA ARG A 53 5.58 -10.23 -5.92
C ARG A 53 4.38 -11.15 -6.12
N PRO A 54 4.11 -11.69 -7.32
CA PRO A 54 3.00 -12.62 -7.52
C PRO A 54 3.18 -13.90 -6.70
N GLU A 55 4.38 -14.47 -6.66
CA GLU A 55 4.68 -15.68 -5.89
C GLU A 55 4.41 -15.49 -4.39
N VAL A 56 4.88 -14.38 -3.82
CA VAL A 56 4.63 -14.02 -2.40
C VAL A 56 3.14 -13.76 -2.16
N ASN A 57 2.42 -13.21 -3.15
CA ASN A 57 0.98 -13.02 -3.04
C ASN A 57 0.25 -14.37 -2.95
N ILE A 58 0.57 -15.29 -3.86
CA ILE A 58 0.02 -16.65 -3.85
C ILE A 58 0.37 -17.37 -2.55
N TRP A 59 1.61 -17.27 -2.08
CA TRP A 59 2.04 -17.87 -0.81
C TRP A 59 1.26 -17.33 0.39
N ARG A 60 0.93 -16.03 0.42
CA ARG A 60 0.09 -15.41 1.45
C ARG A 60 -1.36 -15.88 1.36
N GLU A 61 -1.93 -15.91 0.15
CA GLU A 61 -3.31 -16.35 -0.09
C GLU A 61 -3.51 -17.84 0.20
N ALA A 62 -2.46 -18.64 0.04
CA ALA A 62 -2.44 -20.07 0.34
C ALA A 62 -2.21 -20.40 1.82
N ASP A 63 -2.38 -19.44 2.73
CA ASP A 63 -2.19 -19.61 4.18
C ASP A 63 -0.76 -20.01 4.59
N TYR A 64 0.23 -19.38 3.96
CA TYR A 64 1.65 -19.46 4.32
C TYR A 64 2.22 -20.89 4.35
N PRO A 65 2.12 -21.67 3.26
CA PRO A 65 2.57 -23.06 3.23
C PRO A 65 4.07 -23.15 3.53
N GLY A 66 4.45 -24.15 4.33
CA GLY A 66 5.83 -24.38 4.78
C GLY A 66 6.29 -23.50 5.95
N ALA A 67 5.49 -22.51 6.38
CA ALA A 67 5.74 -21.80 7.64
C ALA A 67 5.37 -22.68 8.84
N SER A 68 6.07 -22.49 9.97
CA SER A 68 5.66 -23.10 11.24
C SER A 68 4.32 -22.52 11.71
N ASP A 69 3.59 -23.27 12.54
CA ASP A 69 2.31 -22.81 13.09
C ASP A 69 2.46 -21.48 13.84
N THR A 70 3.53 -21.33 14.62
CA THR A 70 3.84 -20.08 15.32
C THR A 70 4.07 -18.92 14.34
N THR A 71 4.83 -19.14 13.27
CA THR A 71 5.06 -18.11 12.24
C THR A 71 3.77 -17.72 11.54
N ARG A 72 2.93 -18.70 11.20
CA ARG A 72 1.64 -18.48 10.56
C ARG A 72 0.73 -17.63 11.43
N GLU A 73 0.63 -17.95 12.72
CA GLU A 73 -0.15 -17.18 13.68
C GLU A 73 0.36 -15.74 13.83
N LEU A 74 1.67 -15.54 13.87
CA LEU A 74 2.25 -14.20 13.93
C LEU A 74 1.96 -13.38 12.66
N LEU A 75 2.05 -13.99 11.48
CA LEU A 75 1.70 -13.32 10.22
C LEU A 75 0.22 -12.92 10.17
N HIS A 76 -0.68 -13.80 10.63
CA HIS A 76 -2.10 -13.47 10.77
C HIS A 76 -2.35 -12.39 11.82
N HIS A 77 -1.63 -12.43 12.93
CA HIS A 77 -1.72 -11.42 13.96
C HIS A 77 -1.37 -10.03 13.41
N TRP A 78 -0.26 -9.90 12.68
CA TRP A 78 0.20 -8.61 12.15
C TRP A 78 -0.59 -8.11 10.94
N PHE A 79 -0.88 -8.97 9.95
CA PHE A 79 -1.44 -8.52 8.67
C PHE A 79 -2.94 -8.77 8.54
N GLY A 80 -3.53 -9.65 9.36
CA GLY A 80 -4.93 -10.05 9.25
C GLY A 80 -5.85 -9.40 10.28
N ARG A 81 -5.34 -8.57 11.20
CA ARG A 81 -6.10 -8.00 12.32
C ARG A 81 -5.81 -6.52 12.50
N ASP A 82 -6.77 -5.82 13.09
CA ASP A 82 -6.57 -4.45 13.55
C ASP A 82 -5.91 -4.45 14.93
N HIS A 83 -5.04 -3.47 15.15
CA HIS A 83 -4.33 -3.23 16.39
C HIS A 83 -4.72 -1.86 16.95
N SER A 84 -5.14 -1.78 18.20
CA SER A 84 -5.40 -0.50 18.85
C SER A 84 -4.09 0.15 19.25
N ILE A 85 -3.86 1.40 18.82
CA ILE A 85 -2.72 2.22 19.27
C ILE A 85 -3.22 3.49 19.94
N THR A 86 -2.52 3.93 20.99
CA THR A 86 -2.80 5.20 21.67
C THR A 86 -1.93 6.30 21.05
N THR A 87 -2.56 7.36 20.57
CA THR A 87 -1.86 8.53 20.02
C THR A 87 -1.24 9.38 21.14
N ALA A 88 -0.38 10.33 20.78
CA ALA A 88 0.20 11.26 21.75
C ALA A 88 -0.86 12.08 22.51
N ASP A 89 -2.02 12.30 21.89
CA ASP A 89 -3.16 13.02 22.47
C ASP A 89 -4.06 12.13 23.35
N GLY A 90 -3.74 10.84 23.50
CA GLY A 90 -4.47 9.88 24.32
C GLY A 90 -5.65 9.21 23.63
N GLU A 91 -5.89 9.49 22.35
CA GLU A 91 -6.93 8.84 21.56
C GLU A 91 -6.53 7.40 21.18
N VAL A 92 -7.48 6.47 21.21
CA VAL A 92 -7.26 5.09 20.76
C VAL A 92 -7.78 4.94 19.34
N ILE A 93 -6.87 4.67 18.40
CA ILE A 93 -7.19 4.49 16.99
C ILE A 93 -6.86 3.07 16.51
N PRO A 94 -7.64 2.51 15.56
CA PRO A 94 -7.29 1.26 14.91
C PRO A 94 -6.11 1.48 13.94
N PHE A 95 -5.12 0.59 14.01
CA PHE A 95 -3.95 0.53 13.15
C PHE A 95 -3.89 -0.82 12.44
N ARG A 96 -3.55 -0.82 11.16
CA ARG A 96 -3.31 -2.03 10.38
C ARG A 96 -2.02 -1.88 9.59
N TYR A 97 -1.25 -2.96 9.54
CA TYR A 97 0.01 -3.07 8.80
C TYR A 97 -0.22 -3.17 7.28
#